data_AF-A0A059D966-F1
#
_entry.id   AF-A0A059D966-F1
#
_cell.length_a   1.000
_cell.length_b   1.000
_cell.length_c   1.000
_cell.angle_alpha   90.00
_cell.angle_beta   90.00
_cell.angle_gamma   90.00
#
_symmetry.space_group_name_H-M   'P 1'
#
loop_
_entity.id
_entity.type
_entity.pdbx_description
1 polymer ?
#
loop_
_entity_poly.entity_id
_entity_poly.type
_entity_poly.pdbx_seq_one_letter_code
_entity_poly.pdbx_strand_id
1 'polypeptide(L)'
;MQDKIGVFVSIVSTKIPFKGTGKEYIGDDITEIATAVKYAIQQCCIQLKSKIVKKMQAREQQERKRNLSKYVPNAAGAVYDVLKEMAQSHALKKKRYEDEDADLLDKVSARLITKDMLTEKLSQHVEKVDYEMALEFATQRGVSEEPREAIYIQSLDAKSDFIEFSNSIFCFRLIR
;
A
#
# COMPACT_ATOMS: atom_id res chain seq x y z
N MET A 1 18.89 6.85 -3.80
CA MET A 1 17.90 6.77 -4.90
C MET A 1 17.22 8.13 -4.95
N GLN A 2 17.32 8.86 -6.04
CA GLN A 2 16.81 10.24 -6.14
C GLN A 2 15.43 10.20 -6.81
N ASP A 3 14.41 10.69 -6.11
CA ASP A 3 13.05 10.70 -6.66
C ASP A 3 12.95 11.73 -7.78
N LYS A 4 12.44 11.28 -8.93
CA LYS A 4 12.26 12.15 -10.11
C LYS A 4 10.91 12.83 -10.01
N ILE A 5 10.91 14.10 -9.61
CA ILE A 5 9.70 14.91 -9.48
C ILE A 5 9.71 16.00 -10.55
N GLY A 6 8.65 16.05 -11.35
CA GLY A 6 8.38 17.16 -12.27
C GLY A 6 7.17 17.94 -11.75
N VAL A 7 7.31 19.26 -11.66
CA VAL A 7 6.21 20.16 -11.27
C VAL A 7 5.95 21.11 -12.42
N PHE A 8 4.69 21.21 -12.83
CA PHE A 8 4.25 22.14 -13.86
C PHE A 8 3.23 23.10 -13.24
N VAL A 9 3.44 24.40 -13.42
CA VAL A 9 2.56 25.45 -12.93
C VAL A 9 2.17 26.31 -14.12
N SER A 10 0.87 26.39 -14.40
CA SER A 10 0.32 27.27 -15.42
C SER A 10 -0.40 28.43 -14.75
N ILE A 11 -0.01 29.66 -15.08
CA ILE A 11 -0.62 30.88 -14.55
C ILE A 11 -1.27 31.61 -15.72
N VAL A 12 -2.57 31.85 -15.61
CA VAL A 12 -3.37 32.54 -16.65
C VAL A 12 -4.06 33.74 -16.00
N SER A 13 -3.86 34.92 -16.59
CA SER A 13 -4.51 36.16 -16.15
C SER A 13 -4.59 37.12 -17.34
N THR A 14 -5.58 38.01 -17.33
CA THR A 14 -5.69 39.12 -18.29
C THR A 14 -4.52 40.10 -18.18
N LYS A 15 -3.88 40.17 -17.00
CA LYS A 15 -2.69 40.97 -16.74
C LYS A 15 -1.72 40.17 -15.86
N ILE A 16 -0.68 39.60 -16.47
CA ILE A 16 0.38 38.88 -15.74
C ILE A 16 1.48 39.89 -15.36
N PRO A 17 1.88 39.97 -14.08
CA PRO A 17 2.93 40.87 -13.63
C PRO A 17 4.32 40.31 -14.00
N PHE A 18 4.84 40.68 -15.17
CA PHE A 18 6.17 40.26 -15.59
C PHE A 18 7.25 41.23 -15.09
N LYS A 19 8.35 40.68 -14.56
CA LYS A 19 9.54 41.43 -14.11
C LYS A 19 10.53 41.58 -15.27
N GLY A 20 10.14 42.36 -16.28
CA GLY A 20 10.97 42.68 -17.45
C GLY A 20 10.18 42.71 -18.76
N THR A 21 10.71 43.41 -19.77
CA THR A 21 10.10 43.52 -21.10
C THR A 21 10.04 42.18 -21.85
N GLY A 22 10.96 41.26 -21.56
CA GLY A 22 11.04 39.92 -22.15
C GLY A 22 10.02 38.89 -21.60
N LYS A 23 9.32 39.21 -20.50
CA LYS A 23 8.29 38.33 -19.88
C LYS A 23 8.77 36.95 -19.43
N GLU A 24 10.05 36.81 -19.12
CA GLU A 24 10.66 35.53 -18.72
C GLU A 24 10.42 35.20 -17.25
N TYR A 25 10.21 36.22 -16.42
CA TYR A 25 10.03 36.11 -14.97
C TYR A 25 8.75 36.79 -14.52
N ILE A 26 8.04 36.14 -13.61
CA ILE A 26 6.90 36.72 -12.90
C ILE A 26 7.45 37.50 -11.70
N GLY A 27 6.94 38.71 -11.49
CA GLY A 27 7.29 39.54 -10.34
C GLY A 27 6.82 38.91 -9.03
N ASP A 28 7.71 38.90 -8.03
CA ASP A 28 7.44 38.41 -6.66
C ASP A 28 6.84 39.51 -5.75
N ASP A 29 6.61 40.69 -6.31
CA ASP A 29 5.99 41.82 -5.64
C ASP A 29 4.49 41.61 -5.37
N ILE A 30 3.84 40.70 -6.12
CA ILE A 30 2.43 40.35 -5.92
C ILE A 30 2.33 39.08 -5.06
N THR A 31 2.24 39.30 -3.75
CA THR A 31 2.19 38.23 -2.74
C THR A 31 0.96 37.33 -2.85
N GLU A 32 -0.13 37.80 -3.44
CA GLU A 32 -1.38 37.06 -3.63
C GLU A 32 -1.18 35.89 -4.60
N ILE A 33 -0.47 36.13 -5.71
CA ILE A 33 -0.17 35.10 -6.71
C ILE A 33 0.78 34.05 -6.11
N ALA A 34 1.83 34.50 -5.42
CA ALA A 34 2.75 33.60 -4.74
C ALA A 34 2.04 32.71 -3.71
N THR A 35 1.11 33.29 -2.92
CA THR A 35 0.32 32.56 -1.92
C THR A 35 -0.62 31.55 -2.58
N ALA A 36 -1.31 31.93 -3.65
CA ALA A 36 -2.20 31.04 -4.40
C ALA A 36 -1.43 29.86 -5.02
N VAL A 37 -0.28 30.11 -5.64
CA VAL A 37 0.58 29.06 -6.22
C VAL A 37 1.12 28.13 -5.12
N LYS A 38 1.56 28.68 -3.99
CA LYS A 38 2.01 27.89 -2.84
C LYS A 38 0.91 26.94 -2.35
N TYR A 39 -0.31 27.44 -2.20
CA TYR A 39 -1.44 26.63 -1.77
C TYR A 39 -1.76 25.53 -2.79
N ALA A 40 -1.82 25.86 -4.08
CA ALA A 40 -2.07 24.88 -5.14
C ALA A 40 -1.03 23.75 -5.13
N ILE A 41 0.27 24.07 -4.99
CA ILE A 41 1.33 23.08 -4.89
C ILE A 41 1.17 22.23 -3.63
N GLN A 42 0.87 22.83 -2.48
CA GLN A 42 0.65 22.10 -1.23
C GLN A 42 -0.49 21.09 -1.34
N GLN A 43 -1.61 21.47 -1.95
CA GLN A 43 -2.73 20.55 -2.18
C GLN A 43 -2.32 19.37 -3.06
N CYS A 44 -1.61 19.61 -4.16
CA CYS A 44 -1.05 18.56 -5.01
C CYS A 44 -0.11 17.64 -4.22
N CYS A 45 0.73 18.18 -3.35
CA CYS A 45 1.66 17.41 -2.52
C CYS A 45 0.94 16.53 -1.50
N ILE A 46 -0.17 16.99 -0.89
CA ILE A 46 -0.98 16.18 0.03
C ILE A 46 -1.54 14.95 -0.69
N GLN A 47 -2.05 15.16 -1.91
CA GLN A 47 -2.57 14.07 -2.73
C GLN A 47 -1.47 13.09 -3.16
N LEU A 48 -0.32 13.62 -3.57
CA LEU A 48 0.85 12.81 -3.92
C LEU A 48 1.34 11.99 -2.73
N LYS A 49 1.40 12.58 -1.53
CA LYS A 49 1.77 11.89 -0.28
C LYS A 49 0.89 10.67 -0.04
N SER A 50 -0.43 10.84 -0.16
CA SER A 50 -1.37 9.72 -0.03
C SER A 50 -0.99 8.60 -1.02
N LYS A 51 -0.87 8.90 -2.31
CA LYS A 51 -0.53 7.91 -3.35
C LYS A 51 0.82 7.21 -3.12
N ILE A 52 1.85 7.94 -2.67
CA ILE A 52 3.16 7.36 -2.36
C ILE A 52 3.04 6.37 -1.21
N VAL A 53 2.39 6.76 -0.11
CA VAL A 53 2.18 5.87 1.04
C VAL A 53 1.38 4.64 0.63
N LYS A 54 0.32 4.79 -0.19
CA LYS A 54 -0.45 3.66 -0.75
C LYS A 54 0.49 2.67 -1.48
N LYS A 55 1.36 3.18 -2.35
CA LYS A 55 2.27 2.36 -3.16
C LYS A 55 3.37 1.71 -2.31
N MET A 56 3.88 2.41 -1.31
CA MET A 56 4.87 1.86 -0.38
C MET A 56 4.31 0.72 0.43
N GLN A 57 3.12 0.87 1.01
CA GLN A 57 2.44 -0.18 1.78
C GLN A 57 2.17 -1.43 0.93
N ALA A 58 1.64 -1.26 -0.29
CA ALA A 58 1.40 -2.39 -1.19
C ALA A 58 2.71 -3.13 -1.55
N ARG A 59 3.79 -2.38 -1.77
CA ARG A 59 5.11 -2.97 -2.02
C ARG A 59 5.63 -3.73 -0.80
N GLU A 60 5.48 -3.16 0.40
CA GLU A 60 5.89 -3.80 1.65
C GLU A 60 5.12 -5.09 1.93
N GLN A 61 3.81 -5.10 1.71
CA GLN A 61 2.98 -6.31 1.81
C GLN A 61 3.46 -7.41 0.85
N GLN A 62 3.70 -7.05 -0.41
CA GLN A 62 4.21 -7.99 -1.41
C GLN A 62 5.60 -8.53 -1.04
N GLU A 63 6.48 -7.67 -0.55
CA GLU A 63 7.83 -8.04 -0.12
C GLU A 63 7.78 -8.96 1.11
N ARG A 64 6.89 -8.69 2.07
CA ARG A 64 6.65 -9.54 3.24
C ARG A 64 6.18 -10.93 2.82
N LYS A 65 5.18 -11.03 1.93
CA LYS A 65 4.69 -12.32 1.41
C LYS A 65 5.80 -13.11 0.72
N ARG A 66 6.57 -12.44 -0.15
CA ARG A 66 7.68 -13.05 -0.88
C ARG A 66 8.76 -13.57 0.08
N ASN A 67 9.10 -12.78 1.10
CA ASN A 67 10.10 -13.17 2.09
C ASN A 67 9.63 -14.36 2.92
N LEU A 68 8.39 -14.34 3.43
CA LEU A 68 7.83 -15.46 4.19
C LEU A 68 7.78 -16.73 3.35
N SER A 69 7.22 -16.66 2.14
CA SER A 69 7.12 -17.80 1.22
C SER A 69 8.49 -18.42 0.91
N LYS A 70 9.55 -17.60 0.78
CA LYS A 70 10.92 -18.08 0.58
C LYS A 70 11.44 -18.94 1.74
N TYR A 71 11.06 -18.62 2.98
CA TYR A 71 11.56 -19.31 4.17
C TYR A 71 10.67 -20.46 4.65
N VAL A 72 9.41 -20.53 4.21
CA VAL A 72 8.47 -21.63 4.53
C VAL A 72 9.10 -23.02 4.43
N PRO A 73 9.75 -23.44 3.31
CA PRO A 73 10.29 -24.79 3.20
C PRO A 73 11.44 -25.08 4.18
N ASN A 74 12.24 -24.06 4.51
CA ASN A 74 13.36 -24.20 5.44
C ASN A 74 12.84 -24.30 6.88
N ALA A 75 11.87 -23.47 7.26
CA ALA A 75 11.25 -23.51 8.58
C ALA A 75 10.49 -24.83 8.80
N ALA A 76 9.69 -25.26 7.81
CA ALA A 76 8.97 -26.53 7.86
C ALA A 76 9.94 -27.71 7.99
N GLY A 77 11.05 -27.69 7.24
CA GLY A 77 12.10 -28.70 7.33
C GLY A 77 12.73 -28.77 8.72
N ALA A 78 13.20 -27.64 9.26
CA ALA A 78 13.84 -27.61 10.57
C ALA A 78 12.91 -28.08 11.70
N VAL A 79 11.63 -27.64 11.68
CA VAL A 79 10.63 -28.09 12.66
C VAL A 79 10.39 -29.60 12.54
N TYR A 80 10.25 -30.11 11.31
CA TYR A 80 10.06 -31.53 11.08
C TYR A 80 11.26 -32.37 11.57
N ASP A 81 12.48 -31.91 11.32
CA ASP A 81 13.70 -32.62 11.73
C ASP A 81 13.79 -32.73 13.26
N VAL A 82 13.46 -31.66 13.98
CA VAL A 82 13.38 -31.66 15.45
C VAL A 82 12.29 -32.62 15.93
N LEU A 83 11.08 -32.55 15.36
CA LEU A 83 9.98 -33.44 15.72
C LEU A 83 10.32 -34.92 15.47
N LYS A 84 11.03 -35.21 14.39
CA LYS A 84 11.50 -36.56 14.06
C LYS A 84 12.52 -37.06 15.08
N GLU A 85 13.48 -36.24 15.50
CA GLU A 85 14.45 -36.58 16.54
C GLU A 85 13.78 -36.79 17.92
N MET A 86 12.79 -35.95 18.25
CA MET A 86 12.00 -36.09 19.46
C MET A 86 11.17 -37.39 19.46
N ALA A 87 10.54 -37.74 18.34
CA ALA A 87 9.78 -38.98 18.21
C ALA A 87 10.67 -40.23 18.38
N GLN A 88 11.88 -40.20 17.80
CA GLN A 88 12.87 -41.27 17.99
C GLN A 88 13.32 -41.37 19.45
N SER A 89 13.55 -40.23 20.11
CA SER A 89 13.93 -40.18 21.52
C SER A 89 12.82 -40.64 22.46
N HIS A 90 11.55 -40.35 22.13
CA HIS A 90 10.38 -40.81 22.89
C HIS A 90 10.27 -42.34 22.86
N ALA A 91 10.41 -42.94 21.68
CA ALA A 91 10.41 -44.39 21.50
C ALA A 91 11.55 -45.09 22.28
N LEU A 92 12.73 -44.47 22.34
CA LEU A 92 13.92 -45.06 22.98
C LEU A 92 13.97 -44.86 24.51
N LYS A 93 13.54 -43.69 25.02
CA LYS A 93 13.80 -43.28 26.42
C LYS A 93 12.56 -43.23 27.31
N LYS A 94 11.34 -43.52 26.81
CA LYS A 94 10.07 -43.39 27.57
C LYS A 94 10.03 -42.09 28.40
N LYS A 95 10.51 -41.00 27.81
CA LYS A 95 10.47 -39.68 28.46
C LYS A 95 9.00 -39.30 28.55
N ARG A 96 8.49 -39.01 29.75
CA ARG A 96 7.09 -38.61 29.94
C ARG A 96 6.91 -37.20 29.37
N TYR A 97 6.32 -37.12 28.18
CA TYR A 97 5.72 -35.91 27.65
C TYR A 97 4.27 -35.81 28.13
N GLU A 98 3.66 -34.63 28.06
CA GLU A 98 2.22 -34.47 28.30
C GLU A 98 1.43 -35.25 27.23
N ASP A 99 0.18 -35.63 27.54
CA ASP A 99 -0.61 -36.54 26.71
C ASP A 99 -0.82 -36.02 25.27
N GLU A 100 -0.94 -34.70 25.08
CA GLU A 100 -1.08 -34.06 23.75
C GLU A 100 0.21 -34.14 22.91
N ASP A 101 1.36 -33.93 23.55
CA ASP A 101 2.66 -34.02 22.89
C ASP A 101 3.00 -35.47 22.52
N ALA A 102 2.62 -36.44 23.35
CA ALA A 102 2.80 -37.86 23.06
C ALA A 102 2.00 -38.30 21.82
N ASP A 103 0.74 -37.88 21.71
CA ASP A 103 -0.11 -38.17 20.55
C ASP A 103 0.42 -37.50 19.26
N LEU A 104 0.97 -36.29 19.37
CA LEU A 104 1.66 -35.63 18.26
C LEU A 104 2.89 -36.44 17.79
N LEU A 105 3.74 -36.87 18.71
CA LEU A 105 4.95 -37.62 18.40
C LEU A 105 4.62 -39.01 17.80
N ASP A 106 3.55 -39.64 18.26
CA ASP A 106 3.05 -40.89 17.70
C ASP A 106 2.56 -40.69 16.25
N LYS A 107 1.87 -39.59 15.95
CA LYS A 107 1.47 -39.20 14.57
C LYS A 107 2.66 -38.90 13.67
N VAL A 108 3.73 -38.31 14.21
CA VAL A 108 5.00 -38.12 13.47
C VAL A 108 5.65 -39.48 13.18
N SER A 109 5.67 -40.39 14.15
CA SER A 109 6.24 -41.74 13.98
C SER A 109 5.45 -42.57 12.95
N ALA A 110 4.13 -42.42 12.93
CA ALA A 110 3.20 -43.03 11.97
C ALA A 110 3.25 -42.39 10.57
N ARG A 111 4.12 -41.39 10.35
CA ARG A 111 4.24 -40.61 9.11
C ARG A 111 2.95 -39.90 8.68
N LEU A 112 2.01 -39.69 9.60
CA LEU A 112 0.82 -38.88 9.37
C LEU A 112 1.18 -37.40 9.27
N ILE A 113 2.20 -36.97 10.02
CA ILE A 113 2.79 -35.65 9.91
C ILE A 113 4.04 -35.76 9.03
N THR A 114 3.96 -35.20 7.82
CA THR A 114 5.08 -35.13 6.87
C THR A 114 5.60 -33.71 6.73
N LYS A 115 6.84 -33.58 6.27
CA LYS A 115 7.45 -32.29 5.93
C LYS A 115 6.59 -31.53 4.91
N ASP A 116 6.05 -32.23 3.92
CA ASP A 116 5.23 -31.62 2.86
C ASP A 116 3.93 -31.06 3.42
N MET A 117 3.28 -31.78 4.34
CA MET A 117 2.07 -31.31 5.01
C MET A 117 2.33 -30.07 5.87
N LEU A 118 3.45 -30.01 6.60
CA LEU A 118 3.84 -28.82 7.36
C LEU A 118 4.13 -27.63 6.45
N THR A 119 4.79 -27.86 5.32
CA THR A 119 5.07 -26.84 4.31
C THR A 119 3.77 -26.29 3.72
N GLU A 120 2.83 -27.17 3.36
CA GLU A 120 1.53 -26.79 2.81
C GLU A 120 0.71 -26.00 3.84
N LYS A 121 0.63 -26.48 5.08
CA LYS A 121 -0.09 -25.78 6.16
C LYS A 121 0.48 -24.40 6.46
N LEU A 122 1.81 -24.26 6.49
CA LEU A 122 2.47 -22.97 6.66
C LEU A 122 2.22 -22.05 5.46
N SER A 123 2.22 -22.58 4.24
CA SER A 123 1.90 -21.81 3.04
C SER A 123 0.45 -21.30 3.06
N GLN A 124 -0.51 -22.17 3.39
CA GLN A 124 -1.92 -21.80 3.56
C GLN A 124 -2.10 -20.73 4.64
N HIS A 125 -1.36 -20.83 5.75
CA HIS A 125 -1.39 -19.81 6.80
C HIS A 125 -0.86 -18.46 6.32
N VAL A 126 0.26 -18.44 5.58
CA VAL A 126 0.81 -17.21 4.99
C VAL A 126 -0.18 -16.57 4.01
N GLU A 127 -0.86 -17.37 3.18
CA GLU A 127 -1.90 -16.89 2.26
C GLU A 127 -3.12 -16.33 3.00
N LYS A 128 -3.55 -16.98 4.07
CA LYS A 128 -4.67 -16.51 4.88
C LYS A 128 -4.37 -15.15 5.52
N VAL A 129 -3.18 -14.99 6.09
CA VAL A 129 -2.74 -13.72 6.69
C VAL A 129 -2.66 -12.61 5.64
N ASP A 130 -2.19 -12.93 4.43
CA ASP A 130 -2.17 -11.99 3.30
C ASP A 130 -3.58 -11.54 2.90
N TYR A 131 -4.53 -12.49 2.86
CA TYR A 131 -5.94 -12.21 2.56
C TYR A 131 -6.63 -11.37 3.64
N GLU A 132 -6.45 -11.71 4.93
CA GLU A 132 -6.99 -10.94 6.05
C GLU A 132 -6.45 -9.50 6.04
N MET A 133 -5.14 -9.33 5.82
CA MET A 133 -4.51 -8.02 5.72
C MET A 133 -5.02 -7.21 4.52
N ALA A 134 -5.26 -7.86 3.38
CA ALA A 134 -5.86 -7.23 2.21
C ALA A 134 -7.31 -6.80 2.48
N LEU A 135 -8.07 -7.60 3.22
CA LEU A 135 -9.45 -7.30 3.60
C LEU A 135 -9.54 -6.16 4.62
N GLU A 136 -8.67 -6.15 5.64
CA GLU A 136 -8.54 -5.03 6.59
C GLU A 136 -8.18 -3.72 5.87
N PHE A 137 -7.27 -3.80 4.89
CA PHE A 137 -6.91 -2.66 4.07
C PHE A 137 -8.09 -2.15 3.22
N ALA A 138 -8.91 -3.04 2.65
CA ALA A 138 -10.08 -2.67 1.88
C ALA A 138 -11.21 -2.07 2.76
N THR A 139 -11.43 -2.65 3.95
CA THR A 139 -12.49 -2.21 4.87
C THR A 139 -12.18 -0.87 5.52
N GLN A 140 -10.92 -0.60 5.90
CA GLN A 140 -10.49 0.72 6.39
C GLN A 140 -10.62 1.82 5.34
N ARG A 141 -10.71 1.47 4.05
CA ARG A 141 -10.73 2.44 2.95
C ARG A 141 -12.10 2.72 2.36
N GLY A 142 -13.13 1.98 2.77
CA GLY A 142 -14.39 1.96 2.04
C GLY A 142 -14.17 1.27 0.69
N VAL A 143 -15.02 0.30 0.37
CA VAL A 143 -14.96 -0.41 -0.90
C VAL A 143 -15.30 0.56 -2.04
N SER A 144 -14.27 1.12 -2.63
CA SER A 144 -14.32 1.86 -3.88
C SER A 144 -13.02 1.53 -4.60
N GLU A 145 -13.12 0.79 -5.69
CA GLU A 145 -12.14 0.93 -6.77
C GLU A 145 -12.17 2.42 -7.13
N GLU A 146 -11.30 3.22 -6.51
CA GLU A 146 -11.17 4.64 -6.84
C GLU A 146 -10.99 4.70 -8.37
N PRO A 147 -11.96 5.30 -9.11
CA PRO A 147 -11.76 5.57 -10.52
C PRO A 147 -10.41 6.29 -10.67
N ARG A 148 -9.78 6.23 -11.85
CA ARG A 148 -8.71 7.18 -12.16
C ARG A 148 -9.34 8.57 -12.20
N GLU A 149 -9.53 9.17 -11.03
CA GLU A 149 -10.15 10.47 -10.88
C GLU A 149 -9.18 11.48 -11.47
N ALA A 150 -9.68 12.24 -12.44
CA ALA A 150 -9.02 13.46 -12.87
C ALA A 150 -8.88 14.33 -11.62
N ILE A 151 -7.64 14.54 -11.20
CA ILE A 151 -7.34 15.35 -10.03
C ILE A 151 -7.53 16.81 -10.45
N TYR A 152 -8.51 17.46 -9.84
CA TYR A 152 -8.71 18.90 -9.98
C TYR A 152 -8.11 19.62 -8.78
N ILE A 153 -7.62 20.83 -9.01
CA ILE A 153 -7.29 21.75 -7.93
C ILE A 153 -8.61 22.10 -7.25
N GLN A 154 -8.74 21.76 -5.98
CA GLN A 154 -9.94 22.06 -5.22
C GLN A 154 -10.04 23.58 -5.01
N SER A 155 -11.19 24.16 -5.33
CA SER A 155 -11.48 25.58 -5.09
C SER A 155 -11.30 25.90 -3.61
N LEU A 156 -10.70 27.05 -3.31
CA LEU A 156 -10.47 27.53 -1.93
C LEU A 156 -11.79 27.75 -1.15
N ASP A 157 -12.92 27.91 -1.85
CA ASP A 157 -14.24 28.04 -1.24
C ASP A 157 -15.05 26.74 -1.36
N ALA A 158 -15.49 26.23 -0.21
CA ALA A 158 -16.31 25.02 -0.10
C ALA A 158 -17.76 25.20 -0.61
N LYS A 159 -18.14 26.41 -1.05
CA LYS A 159 -19.46 26.75 -1.58
C LYS A 159 -19.32 27.70 -2.77
N SER A 160 -18.93 27.16 -3.91
CA SER A 160 -19.05 27.87 -5.19
C SER A 160 -20.27 27.33 -5.91
N ASP A 161 -21.24 28.18 -6.23
CA ASP A 161 -22.35 27.80 -7.10
C ASP A 161 -21.77 27.60 -8.51
N PHE A 162 -21.77 26.35 -9.00
CA PHE A 162 -21.26 26.03 -10.32
C PHE A 162 -22.37 26.08 -11.36
N ILE A 163 -22.11 26.73 -12.49
CA ILE A 163 -22.92 26.58 -13.69
C ILE A 163 -22.23 25.54 -14.58
N GLU A 164 -22.90 24.41 -14.78
CA GLU A 164 -22.38 23.29 -15.58
C GLU A 164 -22.94 23.35 -17.01
N PHE A 165 -22.05 23.47 -17.98
CA PHE A 165 -22.35 23.39 -19.42
C PHE A 165 -21.78 22.08 -19.95
N SER A 166 -22.65 21.12 -20.26
CA SER A 166 -22.26 19.83 -20.83
C SER A 166 -22.68 19.72 -22.30
N ASN A 167 -21.78 19.18 -23.11
CA ASN A 167 -22.04 18.68 -24.46
C ASN A 167 -21.41 17.28 -24.58
N SER A 168 -21.79 16.51 -25.59
CA SER A 168 -21.29 15.18 -25.94
C SER A 168 -19.75 15.05 -25.98
N ILE A 169 -19.03 16.16 -26.08
CA ILE A 169 -17.57 16.20 -26.27
C ILE A 169 -16.85 16.85 -25.06
N PHE A 170 -17.53 17.66 -24.24
CA PHE A 170 -16.88 18.33 -23.10
C PHE A 170 -17.87 18.81 -22.03
N CYS A 171 -17.37 18.98 -20.81
CA CYS A 171 -18.08 19.62 -19.69
C CYS A 171 -17.28 20.83 -19.20
N PHE A 172 -17.91 22.00 -19.22
CA PHE A 172 -17.40 23.25 -18.63
C PHE A 172 -18.14 23.54 -17.33
N ARG A 173 -17.42 23.69 -16.22
CA ARG A 173 -17.98 24.19 -14.96
C ARG A 173 -17.43 25.57 -14.69
N LEU A 174 -18.32 26.55 -14.67
CA LEU A 174 -17.99 27.94 -14.38
C LEU A 174 -18.31 28.22 -12.91
N ILE A 175 -17.32 28.72 -12.17
CA ILE A 175 -17.48 29.18 -10.79
C ILE A 175 -18.16 30.55 -10.84
N ARG A 176 -19.31 30.70 -10.17
CA ARG A 176 -19.97 31.98 -9.98
C ARG A 176 -19.35 32.79 -8.85
#